data_AF-A0A1H6Y9A0-F1
#
_entry.id   AF-A0A1H6Y9A0-F1
#
_cell.length_a   1.000
_cell.length_b   1.000
_cell.length_c   1.000
_cell.angle_alpha   90.00
_cell.angle_beta   90.00
_cell.angle_gamma   90.00
#
_symmetry.space_group_name_H-M   'P 1'
#
loop_
_entity.id
_entity.type
_entity.pdbx_description
1 polymer ?
#
loop_
_entity_poly.entity_id
_entity_poly.type
_entity_poly.pdbx_seq_one_letter_code
_entity_poly.pdbx_strand_id
1 'polypeptide(L)'
;MNTINSKKELNQTKWFSKLSLSFLAIVGAINTTLFIIMPLLPYKLSKFILPAGFMALALSILFSIGFSIYWHKRENINSIVYVSWLSILLRYWIAFLLLDFGFQKIFEVNFNYSYHIDDSLVNSLTGPELTWKYYGFSYGLSVIVAFFQIIGSIFLLFRRTLLLGVLILLPVMLNIVLINIFYNIGPITLFTSILITLGLVNLFLQHRVKVISFFDQYKSTLPSLGSNFLRWVARLLCVMIPFLFVIYYNYDVHLSKKYFGKWKVEKMIRNGEIVDEQSWVNDTLAWKTIYIEERGKMFFCPNPYLYVDSISVFMKYHYNGKNQEFTVISYENNPNKPDTIPVLINSIDDKSMQWKMIFNKDTLQMDLKKLNH
;
A
#
# COMPACT_ATOMS: atom_id res chain seq x y z
N MET A 1 -20.14 -2.77 42.30
CA MET A 1 -18.93 -1.93 42.37
C MET A 1 -18.47 -1.33 41.03
N ASN A 2 -18.60 -2.02 39.89
CA ASN A 2 -18.13 -1.53 38.58
C ASN A 2 -18.89 -0.32 37.97
N THR A 3 -20.18 -0.14 38.28
CA THR A 3 -21.00 0.96 37.73
C THR A 3 -20.73 2.32 38.39
N ILE A 4 -20.24 2.32 39.63
CA ILE A 4 -19.92 3.53 40.39
C ILE A 4 -18.55 4.07 39.95
N ASN A 5 -17.56 3.20 39.75
CA ASN A 5 -16.25 3.59 39.22
C ASN A 5 -16.31 4.09 37.77
N SER A 6 -17.14 3.48 36.90
CA SER A 6 -17.32 3.99 35.53
C SER A 6 -18.01 5.36 35.49
N LYS A 7 -18.92 5.66 36.45
CA LYS A 7 -19.52 6.99 36.60
C LYS A 7 -18.52 8.01 37.12
N LYS A 8 -17.61 7.60 38.02
CA LYS A 8 -16.58 8.47 38.61
C LYS A 8 -15.48 8.83 37.60
N GLU A 9 -15.04 7.90 36.76
CA GLU A 9 -14.09 8.18 35.65
C GLU A 9 -14.68 9.11 34.58
N LEU A 10 -15.99 9.05 34.31
CA LEU A 10 -16.65 9.94 33.36
C LEU A 10 -16.82 11.38 33.90
N ASN A 11 -16.75 11.57 35.21
CA ASN A 11 -17.02 12.87 35.86
C ASN A 11 -15.80 13.81 35.92
N GLN A 12 -14.60 13.36 35.55
CA GLN A 12 -13.39 14.20 35.47
C GLN A 12 -12.68 14.04 34.11
N THR A 13 -13.43 14.16 33.01
CA THR A 13 -12.84 14.13 31.67
C THR A 13 -12.08 15.43 31.41
N LYS A 14 -10.78 15.32 31.08
CA LYS A 14 -9.95 16.46 30.63
C LYS A 14 -10.64 17.21 29.49
N TRP A 15 -10.54 18.55 29.48
CA TRP A 15 -11.11 19.40 28.42
C TRP A 15 -10.77 18.92 27.00
N PHE A 16 -9.53 18.44 26.79
CA PHE A 16 -9.09 17.89 25.50
C PHE A 16 -9.96 16.71 25.02
N SER A 17 -10.43 15.84 25.91
CA SER A 17 -11.31 14.72 25.54
C SER A 17 -12.69 15.23 25.11
N LYS A 18 -13.21 16.27 25.79
CA LYS A 18 -14.47 16.92 25.44
C LYS A 18 -14.35 17.61 24.08
N LEU A 19 -13.22 18.29 23.84
CA LEU A 19 -12.92 18.96 22.57
C LEU A 19 -12.81 17.96 21.43
N SER A 20 -12.00 16.90 21.59
CA SER A 20 -11.81 15.88 20.57
C SER A 20 -13.13 15.23 20.18
N LEU A 21 -13.97 14.85 21.15
CA LEU A 21 -15.27 14.25 20.88
C LEU A 21 -16.21 15.24 20.18
N SER A 22 -16.26 16.49 20.63
CA SER A 22 -17.12 17.54 20.03
C SER A 22 -16.70 17.81 18.59
N PHE A 23 -15.39 18.01 18.36
CA PHE A 23 -14.82 18.23 17.04
C PHE A 23 -15.13 17.07 16.09
N LEU A 24 -14.81 15.84 16.46
CA LEU A 24 -14.99 14.67 15.60
C LEU A 24 -16.48 14.41 15.31
N ALA A 25 -17.36 14.62 16.29
CA ALA A 25 -18.80 14.41 16.10
C ALA A 25 -19.43 15.49 15.21
N ILE A 26 -19.14 16.78 15.47
CA ILE A 26 -19.82 17.90 14.82
C ILE A 26 -19.21 18.18 13.44
N VAL A 27 -17.87 18.30 13.35
CA VAL A 27 -17.17 18.56 12.08
C VAL A 27 -17.38 17.39 11.13
N GLY A 28 -17.30 16.15 11.64
CA GLY A 28 -17.55 14.95 10.86
C GLY A 28 -18.99 14.86 10.33
N ALA A 29 -19.98 15.22 11.13
CA ALA A 29 -21.37 15.26 10.68
C ALA A 29 -21.60 16.32 9.58
N ILE A 30 -21.03 17.53 9.73
CA ILE A 30 -21.13 18.58 8.71
C ILE A 30 -20.39 18.18 7.44
N ASN A 31 -19.20 17.59 7.56
CA ASN A 31 -18.47 17.02 6.42
C ASN A 31 -19.32 15.96 5.70
N THR A 32 -19.96 15.05 6.43
CA THR A 32 -20.85 14.03 5.87
C THR A 32 -22.00 14.64 5.09
N THR A 33 -22.66 15.66 5.63
CA THR A 33 -23.73 16.38 4.94
C THR A 33 -23.26 16.98 3.61
N LEU A 34 -22.04 17.52 3.55
CA LEU A 34 -21.47 18.03 2.30
C LEU A 34 -21.27 16.92 1.27
N PHE A 35 -20.77 15.75 1.69
CA PHE A 35 -20.63 14.57 0.82
C PHE A 35 -21.97 14.08 0.27
N ILE A 36 -23.05 14.17 1.05
CA ILE A 36 -24.40 13.79 0.60
C ILE A 36 -24.97 14.81 -0.39
N ILE A 37 -24.84 16.11 -0.07
CA ILE A 37 -25.50 17.16 -0.84
C ILE A 37 -24.78 17.43 -2.18
N MET A 38 -23.45 17.34 -2.20
CA MET A 38 -22.65 17.73 -3.37
C MET A 38 -23.02 16.97 -4.65
N PRO A 39 -23.22 15.63 -4.65
CA PRO A 39 -23.60 14.88 -5.85
C PRO A 39 -25.05 15.09 -6.29
N LEU A 40 -25.93 15.54 -5.38
CA LEU A 40 -27.38 15.66 -5.65
C LEU A 40 -27.74 16.98 -6.37
N LEU A 41 -26.84 17.95 -6.41
CA LEU A 41 -27.12 19.28 -6.93
C LEU A 41 -26.63 19.48 -8.37
N PRO A 42 -27.36 20.26 -9.20
CA PRO A 42 -26.93 20.59 -10.56
C PRO A 42 -25.55 21.27 -10.57
N TYR A 43 -24.76 21.05 -11.63
CA TYR A 43 -23.39 21.58 -11.77
C TYR A 43 -23.27 23.11 -11.57
N LYS A 44 -24.30 23.89 -11.95
CA LYS A 44 -24.29 25.35 -11.73
C LYS A 44 -24.30 25.72 -10.24
N LEU A 45 -25.01 24.94 -9.43
CA LEU A 45 -25.12 25.14 -7.98
C LEU A 45 -23.89 24.57 -7.25
N SER A 46 -23.26 23.51 -7.78
CA SER A 46 -22.10 22.89 -7.13
C SER A 46 -20.89 23.82 -6.98
N LYS A 47 -20.74 24.81 -7.86
CA LYS A 47 -19.71 25.86 -7.75
C LYS A 47 -19.81 26.68 -6.46
N PHE A 48 -21.01 26.87 -5.92
CA PHE A 48 -21.24 27.61 -4.68
C PHE A 48 -21.15 26.72 -3.43
N ILE A 49 -21.35 25.41 -3.58
CA ILE A 49 -21.30 24.44 -2.48
C ILE A 49 -19.90 24.34 -1.90
N LEU A 50 -18.86 24.32 -2.74
CA LEU A 50 -17.49 24.17 -2.25
C LEU A 50 -17.09 25.31 -1.29
N PRO A 51 -17.20 26.59 -1.66
CA PRO A 51 -16.95 27.70 -0.73
C PRO A 51 -17.86 27.69 0.50
N ALA A 52 -19.16 27.46 0.31
CA ALA A 52 -20.11 27.40 1.41
C ALA A 52 -19.82 26.24 2.37
N GLY A 53 -19.35 25.11 1.84
CA GLY A 53 -18.95 23.92 2.58
C GLY A 53 -17.69 24.16 3.39
N PHE A 54 -16.67 24.82 2.82
CA PHE A 54 -15.49 25.24 3.59
C PHE A 54 -15.87 26.21 4.71
N MET A 55 -16.78 27.15 4.46
CA MET A 55 -17.29 28.06 5.49
C MET A 55 -18.05 27.32 6.58
N ALA A 56 -18.92 26.36 6.22
CA ALA A 56 -19.66 25.53 7.17
C ALA A 56 -18.70 24.68 8.02
N LEU A 57 -17.65 24.11 7.42
CA LEU A 57 -16.61 23.40 8.15
C LEU A 57 -15.86 24.33 9.12
N ALA A 58 -15.44 25.52 8.68
CA ALA A 58 -14.79 26.49 9.56
C ALA A 58 -15.68 26.87 10.76
N LEU A 59 -16.96 27.16 10.51
CA LEU A 59 -17.94 27.45 11.57
C LEU A 59 -18.14 26.27 12.50
N SER A 60 -18.16 25.03 11.98
CA SER A 60 -18.29 23.82 12.80
C SER A 60 -17.11 23.60 13.74
N ILE A 61 -15.90 23.95 13.30
CA ILE A 61 -14.68 23.87 14.11
C ILE A 61 -14.76 24.89 15.25
N LEU A 62 -15.10 26.14 14.93
CA LEU A 62 -15.27 27.21 15.93
C LEU A 62 -16.36 26.85 16.95
N PHE A 63 -17.49 26.34 16.47
CA PHE A 63 -18.60 25.88 17.33
C PHE A 63 -18.16 24.73 18.24
N SER A 64 -17.41 23.75 17.72
CA SER A 64 -16.90 22.62 18.51
C SER A 64 -15.98 23.06 19.64
N ILE A 65 -15.12 24.05 19.38
CA ILE A 65 -14.22 24.64 20.38
C ILE A 65 -15.04 25.39 21.45
N GLY A 66 -15.93 26.28 21.03
CA GLY A 66 -16.78 27.05 21.93
C GLY A 66 -17.67 26.16 22.82
N PHE A 67 -18.31 25.16 22.21
CA PHE A 67 -19.14 24.19 22.91
C PHE A 67 -18.35 23.37 23.94
N SER A 68 -17.14 22.92 23.59
CA SER A 68 -16.26 22.19 24.53
C SER A 68 -15.87 23.05 25.74
N ILE A 69 -15.55 24.32 25.53
CA ILE A 69 -15.23 25.27 26.62
C ILE A 69 -16.47 25.50 27.50
N TYR A 70 -17.63 25.74 26.89
CA TYR A 70 -18.89 25.92 27.61
C TYR A 70 -19.21 24.70 28.49
N TRP A 71 -19.12 23.51 27.91
CA TRP A 71 -19.37 22.25 28.62
C TRP A 71 -18.36 22.03 29.75
N HIS A 72 -17.08 22.34 29.55
CA HIS A 72 -16.07 22.20 30.60
C HIS A 72 -16.29 23.17 31.77
N LYS A 73 -16.70 24.42 31.51
CA LYS A 73 -17.01 25.38 32.58
C LYS A 73 -18.28 25.04 33.37
N ARG A 74 -19.23 24.32 32.77
CA ARG A 74 -20.51 23.91 33.39
C ARG A 74 -20.53 22.45 33.87
N GLU A 75 -19.40 21.95 34.39
CA GLU A 75 -19.19 20.53 34.72
C GLU A 75 -20.20 19.92 35.71
N ASN A 76 -20.99 20.74 36.41
CA ASN A 76 -22.11 20.31 37.26
C ASN A 76 -23.39 19.87 36.50
N ILE A 77 -23.47 19.98 35.18
CA ILE A 77 -24.68 19.66 34.40
C ILE A 77 -24.44 18.47 33.46
N ASN A 78 -25.09 17.33 33.73
CA ASN A 78 -25.40 16.24 32.77
C ASN A 78 -24.30 15.83 31.76
N SER A 79 -23.01 15.84 32.13
CA SER A 79 -21.88 15.49 31.24
C SER A 79 -22.05 14.14 30.53
N ILE A 80 -22.71 13.18 31.17
CA ILE A 80 -22.99 11.86 30.58
C ILE A 80 -23.94 11.93 29.38
N VAL A 81 -24.87 12.90 29.38
CA VAL A 81 -25.84 13.09 28.29
C VAL A 81 -25.13 13.63 27.06
N TYR A 82 -24.26 14.63 27.20
CA TYR A 82 -23.47 15.18 26.09
C TYR A 82 -22.52 14.15 25.50
N VAL A 83 -21.77 13.41 26.34
CA VAL A 83 -20.91 12.30 25.86
C VAL A 83 -21.74 11.29 25.07
N SER A 84 -22.92 10.92 25.57
CA SER A 84 -23.77 9.93 24.93
C SER A 84 -24.26 10.40 23.57
N TRP A 85 -24.80 11.61 23.46
CA TRP A 85 -25.30 12.17 22.20
C TRP A 85 -24.19 12.38 21.18
N LEU A 86 -23.07 12.98 21.57
CA LEU A 86 -21.93 13.18 20.65
C LEU A 86 -21.36 11.85 20.18
N SER A 87 -21.27 10.84 21.06
CA SER A 87 -20.80 9.51 20.67
C SER A 87 -21.80 8.80 19.74
N ILE A 88 -23.11 8.99 19.93
CA ILE A 88 -24.13 8.50 18.98
C ILE A 88 -23.93 9.17 17.62
N LEU A 89 -23.87 10.51 17.58
CA LEU A 89 -23.65 11.26 16.34
C LEU A 89 -22.37 10.79 15.63
N LEU A 90 -21.26 10.68 16.36
CA LEU A 90 -19.97 10.20 15.85
C LEU A 90 -20.07 8.83 15.19
N ARG A 91 -20.71 7.87 15.86
CA ARG A 91 -20.90 6.51 15.33
C ARG A 91 -21.74 6.49 14.07
N TYR A 92 -22.82 7.26 14.07
CA TYR A 92 -23.81 7.21 12.99
C TYR A 92 -23.28 7.86 11.71
N TRP A 93 -22.58 9.00 11.79
CA TRP A 93 -22.01 9.60 10.59
C TRP A 93 -20.85 8.77 10.03
N ILE A 94 -20.01 8.18 10.90
CA ILE A 94 -18.94 7.27 10.45
C ILE A 94 -19.53 6.04 9.76
N ALA A 95 -20.51 5.39 10.38
CA ALA A 95 -21.17 4.22 9.82
C ALA A 95 -21.84 4.56 8.47
N PHE A 96 -22.50 5.72 8.38
CA PHE A 96 -23.13 6.17 7.14
C PHE A 96 -22.12 6.32 6.00
N LEU A 97 -21.03 7.09 6.20
CA LEU A 97 -20.04 7.31 5.13
C LEU A 97 -19.35 6.01 4.71
N LEU A 98 -19.04 5.13 5.66
CA LEU A 98 -18.39 3.87 5.35
C LEU A 98 -19.32 2.86 4.67
N LEU A 99 -20.62 2.90 4.97
CA LEU A 99 -21.62 2.17 4.20
C LEU A 99 -21.69 2.70 2.77
N ASP A 100 -21.80 4.02 2.60
CA ASP A 100 -21.82 4.67 1.28
C ASP A 100 -20.57 4.31 0.45
N PHE A 101 -19.37 4.53 0.98
CA PHE A 101 -18.12 4.15 0.30
C PHE A 101 -17.95 2.64 0.10
N GLY A 102 -18.53 1.81 0.96
CA GLY A 102 -18.54 0.36 0.81
C GLY A 102 -19.44 -0.07 -0.34
N PHE A 103 -20.67 0.43 -0.37
CA PHE A 103 -21.61 0.14 -1.46
C PHE A 103 -21.10 0.65 -2.80
N GLN A 104 -20.53 1.86 -2.85
CA GLN A 104 -19.91 2.39 -4.07
C GLN A 104 -18.79 1.49 -4.62
N LYS A 105 -18.06 0.75 -3.77
CA LYS A 105 -17.05 -0.23 -4.22
C LYS A 105 -17.66 -1.49 -4.81
N ILE A 106 -18.78 -1.95 -4.25
CA ILE A 106 -19.51 -3.12 -4.77
C ILE A 106 -20.18 -2.79 -6.11
N PHE A 107 -20.77 -1.60 -6.23
CA PHE A 107 -21.44 -1.12 -7.44
C PHE A 107 -20.51 -0.45 -8.45
N GLU A 108 -19.19 -0.61 -8.30
CA GLU A 108 -18.15 -0.11 -9.23
C GLU A 108 -18.19 1.41 -9.49
N VAL A 109 -18.79 2.19 -8.60
CA VAL A 109 -18.88 3.66 -8.72
C VAL A 109 -17.51 4.32 -8.54
N ASN A 110 -16.68 3.79 -7.63
CA ASN A 110 -15.39 4.39 -7.30
C ASN A 110 -14.24 3.92 -8.19
N PHE A 111 -14.25 2.69 -8.71
CA PHE A 111 -13.11 2.10 -9.42
C PHE A 111 -13.52 1.58 -10.80
N ASN A 112 -14.37 2.35 -11.49
CA ASN A 112 -14.81 1.97 -12.82
C ASN A 112 -13.62 1.99 -13.81
N TYR A 113 -13.77 1.18 -14.86
CA TYR A 113 -12.81 1.06 -15.95
C TYR A 113 -12.58 2.42 -16.64
N SER A 114 -11.31 2.72 -16.94
CA SER A 114 -10.90 3.99 -17.51
C SER A 114 -10.00 3.78 -18.73
N TYR A 115 -10.57 3.94 -19.92
CA TYR A 115 -9.91 3.67 -21.20
C TYR A 115 -8.57 4.41 -21.37
N HIS A 116 -8.48 5.69 -20.99
CA HIS A 116 -7.24 6.46 -21.14
C HIS A 116 -6.11 6.00 -20.20
N ILE A 117 -6.45 5.44 -19.04
CA ILE A 117 -5.47 4.90 -18.07
C ILE A 117 -4.84 3.61 -18.61
N ASP A 118 -5.60 2.84 -19.39
CA ASP A 118 -5.13 1.60 -20.00
C ASP A 118 -4.19 1.84 -21.18
N ASP A 119 -4.45 2.89 -21.96
CA ASP A 119 -3.60 3.33 -23.07
C ASP A 119 -2.35 4.10 -22.61
N SER A 120 -2.27 4.47 -21.33
CA SER A 120 -1.17 5.23 -20.76
C SER A 120 -0.04 4.32 -20.25
N LEU A 121 1.21 4.78 -20.41
CA LEU A 121 2.36 4.13 -19.80
C LEU A 121 2.25 4.17 -18.28
N VAL A 122 2.60 3.07 -17.61
CA VAL A 122 2.50 2.97 -16.14
C VAL A 122 3.29 4.08 -15.42
N ASN A 123 4.43 4.49 -15.99
CA ASN A 123 5.28 5.54 -15.44
C ASN A 123 4.73 6.97 -15.63
N SER A 124 3.73 7.18 -16.49
CA SER A 124 3.08 8.48 -16.68
C SER A 124 1.82 8.65 -15.84
N LEU A 125 1.33 7.58 -15.21
CA LEU A 125 0.14 7.63 -14.36
C LEU A 125 0.40 8.38 -13.07
N THR A 126 -0.55 9.21 -12.67
CA THR A 126 -0.59 9.84 -11.35
C THR A 126 -0.92 8.81 -10.25
N GLY A 127 -0.63 9.15 -9.00
CA GLY A 127 -0.95 8.28 -7.85
C GLY A 127 -2.42 7.84 -7.79
N PRO A 128 -3.41 8.73 -8.00
CA PRO A 128 -4.82 8.35 -8.12
C PRO A 128 -5.09 7.42 -9.30
N GLU A 129 -4.60 7.73 -10.51
CA GLU A 129 -4.85 6.88 -11.68
C GLU A 129 -4.28 5.47 -11.50
N LEU A 130 -3.08 5.35 -10.92
CA LEU A 130 -2.47 4.06 -10.60
C LEU A 130 -3.28 3.29 -9.54
N THR A 131 -3.76 4.00 -8.52
CA THR A 131 -4.61 3.43 -7.46
C THR A 131 -5.92 2.88 -8.05
N TRP A 132 -6.55 3.63 -8.96
CA TRP A 132 -7.80 3.23 -9.60
C TRP A 132 -7.56 2.08 -10.59
N LYS A 133 -6.44 2.10 -11.34
CA LYS A 133 -6.08 1.01 -12.25
C LYS A 133 -5.95 -0.33 -11.53
N TYR A 134 -5.24 -0.38 -10.39
CA TYR A 134 -5.06 -1.65 -9.69
C TYR A 134 -6.34 -2.13 -8.99
N TYR A 135 -7.11 -1.23 -8.38
CA TYR A 135 -8.39 -1.61 -7.75
C TYR A 135 -9.44 -2.00 -8.79
N GLY A 136 -9.46 -1.35 -9.95
CA GLY A 136 -10.31 -1.70 -11.09
C GLY A 136 -9.92 -3.04 -11.70
N PHE A 137 -8.62 -3.35 -11.79
CA PHE A 137 -8.15 -4.66 -12.24
C PHE A 137 -8.59 -5.80 -11.31
N SER A 138 -8.60 -5.58 -9.99
CA SER A 138 -8.97 -6.60 -9.00
C SER A 138 -10.28 -6.28 -8.26
N TYR A 139 -11.40 -6.50 -8.94
CA TYR A 139 -12.74 -6.33 -8.33
C TYR A 139 -12.90 -7.12 -7.02
N GLY A 140 -12.38 -8.34 -6.96
CA GLY A 140 -12.44 -9.18 -5.74
C GLY A 140 -11.79 -8.52 -4.52
N LEU A 141 -10.65 -7.83 -4.69
CA LEU A 141 -10.01 -7.08 -3.60
C LEU A 141 -10.89 -5.91 -3.14
N SER A 142 -11.46 -5.17 -4.09
CA SER A 142 -12.38 -4.05 -3.81
C SER A 142 -13.59 -4.52 -2.98
N VAL A 143 -14.19 -5.67 -3.35
CA VAL A 143 -15.33 -6.26 -2.64
C VAL A 143 -14.95 -6.70 -1.22
N ILE A 144 -13.78 -7.28 -1.01
CA ILE A 144 -13.33 -7.68 0.35
C ILE A 144 -13.18 -6.44 1.25
N VAL A 145 -12.56 -5.36 0.74
CA VAL A 145 -12.44 -4.10 1.49
C VAL A 145 -13.84 -3.54 1.80
N ALA A 146 -14.73 -3.53 0.81
CA ALA A 146 -16.11 -3.07 0.97
C ALA A 146 -16.88 -3.88 2.03
N PHE A 147 -16.72 -5.20 2.03
CA PHE A 147 -17.36 -6.10 2.99
C PHE A 147 -16.97 -5.76 4.44
N PHE A 148 -15.68 -5.55 4.70
CA PHE A 148 -15.23 -5.13 6.03
C PHE A 148 -15.71 -3.72 6.41
N GLN A 149 -15.77 -2.79 5.45
CA GLN A 149 -16.36 -1.46 5.69
C GLN A 149 -17.84 -1.55 6.05
N ILE A 150 -18.62 -2.38 5.35
CA ILE A 150 -20.07 -2.53 5.56
C ILE A 150 -20.35 -3.24 6.89
N ILE A 151 -19.76 -4.41 7.14
CA ILE A 151 -19.98 -5.16 8.38
C ILE A 151 -19.50 -4.37 9.59
N GLY A 152 -18.31 -3.76 9.49
CA GLY A 152 -17.78 -2.92 10.54
C GLY A 152 -18.72 -1.76 10.88
N SER A 153 -19.28 -1.12 9.86
CA SER A 153 -20.24 -0.02 10.02
C SER A 153 -21.57 -0.47 10.64
N ILE A 154 -22.12 -1.60 10.20
CA ILE A 154 -23.33 -2.19 10.79
C ILE A 154 -23.09 -2.47 12.28
N PHE A 155 -21.93 -3.01 12.64
CA PHE A 155 -21.57 -3.25 14.04
C PHE A 155 -21.43 -1.97 14.87
N LEU A 156 -21.03 -0.84 14.29
CA LEU A 156 -20.99 0.46 14.99
C LEU A 156 -22.38 0.97 15.40
N LEU A 157 -23.44 0.61 14.65
CA LEU A 157 -24.82 1.05 14.92
C LEU A 157 -25.38 0.43 16.21
N PHE A 158 -24.94 -0.78 16.57
CA PHE A 158 -25.43 -1.46 17.77
C PHE A 158 -24.45 -1.32 18.94
N ARG A 159 -24.98 -0.90 20.09
CA ARG A 159 -24.18 -0.70 21.33
C ARG A 159 -23.42 -1.96 21.77
N ARG A 160 -23.94 -3.15 21.47
CA ARG A 160 -23.35 -4.44 21.85
C ARG A 160 -22.14 -4.81 21.00
N THR A 161 -22.14 -4.48 19.71
CA THR A 161 -21.11 -4.86 18.73
C THR A 161 -20.14 -3.73 18.40
N LEU A 162 -20.32 -2.54 18.98
CA LEU A 162 -19.51 -1.35 18.71
C LEU A 162 -18.00 -1.64 18.71
N LEU A 163 -17.48 -2.32 19.73
CA LEU A 163 -16.06 -2.59 19.85
C LEU A 163 -15.56 -3.48 18.71
N LEU A 164 -16.35 -4.49 18.29
CA LEU A 164 -16.02 -5.33 17.14
C LEU A 164 -16.00 -4.50 15.85
N GLY A 165 -16.98 -3.61 15.66
CA GLY A 165 -16.99 -2.69 14.53
C GLY A 165 -15.75 -1.81 14.48
N VAL A 166 -15.35 -1.23 15.62
CA VAL A 166 -14.12 -0.43 15.72
C VAL A 166 -12.86 -1.25 15.38
N LEU A 167 -12.74 -2.47 15.90
CA LEU A 167 -11.59 -3.34 15.65
C LEU A 167 -11.47 -3.80 14.20
N ILE A 168 -12.60 -3.98 13.51
CA ILE A 168 -12.63 -4.29 12.07
C ILE A 168 -12.27 -3.04 11.24
N LEU A 169 -12.85 -1.89 11.56
CA LEU A 169 -12.72 -0.69 10.73
C LEU A 169 -11.38 0.04 10.91
N LEU A 170 -10.76 0.01 12.09
CA LEU A 170 -9.49 0.70 12.32
C LEU A 170 -8.37 0.28 11.35
N PRO A 171 -8.04 -1.01 11.16
CA PRO A 171 -7.00 -1.41 10.21
C PRO A 171 -7.36 -1.08 8.76
N VAL A 172 -8.64 -1.24 8.39
CA VAL A 172 -9.12 -0.88 7.04
C VAL A 172 -8.95 0.61 6.79
N MET A 173 -9.37 1.45 7.72
CA MET A 173 -9.27 2.90 7.58
C MET A 173 -7.85 3.42 7.67
N LEU A 174 -7.01 2.80 8.51
CA LEU A 174 -5.58 3.11 8.54
C LEU A 174 -4.93 2.85 7.18
N ASN A 175 -5.23 1.70 6.56
CA ASN A 175 -4.72 1.39 5.22
C ASN A 175 -5.20 2.42 4.17
N ILE A 176 -6.49 2.78 4.20
CA ILE A 176 -7.05 3.81 3.31
C ILE A 176 -6.37 5.17 3.51
N VAL A 177 -6.12 5.60 4.75
CA VAL A 177 -5.38 6.84 5.04
C VAL A 177 -3.97 6.79 4.46
N LEU A 178 -3.26 5.67 4.62
CA LEU A 178 -1.91 5.51 4.07
C LEU A 178 -1.91 5.55 2.54
N ILE A 179 -2.86 4.88 1.89
CA ILE A 179 -3.03 4.98 0.44
C ILE A 179 -3.28 6.45 0.04
N ASN A 180 -4.17 7.15 0.76
CA ASN A 180 -4.47 8.55 0.46
C ASN A 180 -3.24 9.45 0.56
N ILE A 181 -2.36 9.22 1.54
CA ILE A 181 -1.11 9.98 1.73
C ILE A 181 -0.09 9.63 0.65
N PHE A 182 0.24 8.35 0.47
CA PHE A 182 1.36 7.94 -0.40
C PHE A 182 1.04 8.04 -1.89
N TYR A 183 -0.24 7.98 -2.25
CA TYR A 183 -0.70 8.16 -3.63
C TYR A 183 -1.28 9.56 -3.89
N ASN A 184 -1.14 10.50 -2.95
CA ASN A 184 -1.64 11.88 -3.08
C ASN A 184 -3.12 11.94 -3.52
N ILE A 185 -3.95 11.10 -2.91
CA ILE A 185 -5.40 11.10 -3.17
C ILE A 185 -5.98 12.39 -2.57
N GLY A 186 -6.82 13.07 -3.35
CA GLY A 186 -7.24 14.46 -3.13
C GLY A 186 -7.55 14.88 -1.68
N PRO A 187 -7.32 16.16 -1.34
CA PRO A 187 -7.26 16.64 0.05
C PRO A 187 -8.55 16.42 0.84
N ILE A 188 -9.71 16.49 0.20
CA ILE A 188 -11.03 16.29 0.84
C ILE A 188 -11.19 14.82 1.27
N THR A 189 -10.79 13.88 0.41
CA THR A 189 -10.82 12.44 0.68
C THR A 189 -9.84 12.08 1.81
N LEU A 190 -8.63 12.64 1.75
CA LEU A 190 -7.63 12.46 2.82
C LEU A 190 -8.17 12.98 4.15
N PHE A 191 -8.66 14.22 4.20
CA PHE A 191 -9.24 14.82 5.40
C PHE A 191 -10.38 13.97 6.00
N THR A 192 -11.29 13.50 5.16
CA THR A 192 -12.42 12.65 5.58
C THR A 192 -11.94 11.31 6.14
N SER A 193 -10.99 10.65 5.48
CA SER A 193 -10.41 9.40 5.96
C SER A 193 -9.70 9.55 7.30
N ILE A 194 -9.03 10.68 7.53
CA ILE A 194 -8.41 11.03 8.82
C ILE A 194 -9.47 11.25 9.90
N LEU A 195 -10.53 12.03 9.62
CA LEU A 195 -11.62 12.24 10.57
C LEU A 195 -12.28 10.93 11.02
N ILE A 196 -12.56 10.04 10.07
CA ILE A 196 -13.13 8.71 10.37
C ILE A 196 -12.16 7.92 11.25
N THR A 197 -10.87 7.86 10.88
CA THR A 197 -9.85 7.11 11.63
C THR A 197 -9.71 7.64 13.05
N LEU A 198 -9.60 8.96 13.23
CA LEU A 198 -9.54 9.59 14.55
C LEU A 198 -10.84 9.39 15.34
N GLY A 199 -12.00 9.38 14.68
CA GLY A 199 -13.29 9.04 15.28
C GLY A 199 -13.32 7.61 15.83
N LEU A 200 -12.86 6.64 15.05
CA LEU A 200 -12.72 5.24 15.48
C LEU A 200 -11.72 5.10 16.64
N VAL A 201 -10.59 5.81 16.60
CA VAL A 201 -9.63 5.85 17.72
C VAL A 201 -10.29 6.46 18.97
N ASN A 202 -11.06 7.54 18.84
CA ASN A 202 -11.78 8.12 19.98
C ASN A 202 -12.78 7.11 20.59
N LEU A 203 -13.58 6.43 19.76
CA LEU A 203 -14.49 5.36 20.22
C LEU A 203 -13.75 4.20 20.88
N PHE A 204 -12.59 3.81 20.35
CA PHE A 204 -11.73 2.78 20.97
C PHE A 204 -11.24 3.22 22.36
N LEU A 205 -10.72 4.46 22.47
CA LEU A 205 -10.18 5.01 23.72
C LEU A 205 -11.25 5.17 24.81
N GLN A 206 -12.51 5.42 24.44
CA GLN A 206 -13.65 5.41 25.38
C GLN A 206 -13.91 4.03 25.99
N HIS A 207 -13.51 2.95 25.31
CA HIS A 207 -13.70 1.57 25.76
C HIS A 207 -12.42 0.89 26.24
N ARG A 208 -11.26 1.58 26.23
CA ARG A 208 -9.94 1.01 26.56
C ARG A 208 -9.88 0.18 27.85
N VAL A 209 -10.53 0.65 28.92
CA VAL A 209 -10.52 -0.03 30.23
C VAL A 209 -11.19 -1.40 30.13
N LYS A 210 -12.29 -1.49 29.38
CA LYS A 210 -13.00 -2.76 29.14
C LYS A 210 -12.15 -3.71 28.29
N VAL A 211 -11.46 -3.18 27.29
CA VAL A 211 -10.56 -3.95 26.42
C VAL A 211 -9.41 -4.54 27.24
N ILE A 212 -8.71 -3.72 28.03
CA ILE A 212 -7.63 -4.17 28.91
C ILE A 212 -8.14 -5.24 29.89
N SER A 213 -9.29 -4.98 30.55
CA SER A 213 -9.87 -5.94 31.49
C SER A 213 -10.27 -7.27 30.84
N PHE A 214 -10.67 -7.26 29.55
CA PHE A 214 -10.97 -8.48 28.81
C PHE A 214 -9.71 -9.33 28.58
N PHE A 215 -8.60 -8.69 28.21
CA PHE A 215 -7.33 -9.40 28.05
C PHE A 215 -6.74 -9.87 29.38
N ASP A 216 -6.91 -9.11 30.47
CA ASP A 216 -6.49 -9.53 31.82
C ASP A 216 -7.29 -10.74 32.32
N GLN A 217 -8.57 -10.83 31.96
CA GLN A 217 -9.43 -11.96 32.30
C GLN A 217 -9.15 -13.20 31.45
N TYR A 218 -8.70 -13.01 30.20
CA TYR A 218 -8.37 -14.12 29.32
C TYR A 218 -7.09 -14.83 29.80
N LYS A 219 -7.27 -15.99 30.42
CA LYS A 219 -6.18 -16.91 30.78
C LYS A 219 -6.26 -18.14 29.90
N SER A 220 -5.18 -18.42 29.17
CA SER A 220 -5.04 -19.68 28.45
C SER A 220 -5.07 -20.83 29.46
N THR A 221 -5.98 -21.78 29.26
CA THR A 221 -6.12 -22.98 30.10
C THR A 221 -5.13 -24.08 29.70
N LEU A 222 -4.40 -23.90 28.61
CA LEU A 222 -3.41 -24.87 28.12
C LEU A 222 -2.16 -24.85 29.01
N PRO A 223 -1.63 -26.04 29.37
CA PRO A 223 -0.42 -26.12 30.17
C PRO A 223 0.78 -25.53 29.41
N SER A 224 1.64 -24.82 30.12
CA SER A 224 2.90 -24.37 29.54
C SER A 224 3.85 -25.54 29.34
N LEU A 225 4.21 -25.81 28.09
CA LEU A 225 5.24 -26.79 27.76
C LEU A 225 6.64 -26.15 27.84
N GLY A 226 7.58 -26.84 28.49
CA GLY A 226 9.00 -26.45 28.56
C GLY A 226 9.35 -25.38 29.60
N SER A 227 10.64 -25.06 29.71
CA SER A 227 11.15 -24.06 30.66
C SER A 227 10.92 -22.62 30.16
N ASN A 228 10.88 -21.64 31.07
CA ASN A 228 10.77 -20.21 30.72
C ASN A 228 11.89 -19.76 29.78
N PHE A 229 13.11 -20.25 30.02
CA PHE A 229 14.29 -19.91 29.22
C PHE A 229 14.14 -20.40 27.78
N LEU A 230 13.78 -21.68 27.57
CA LEU A 230 13.59 -22.24 26.22
C LEU A 230 12.53 -21.50 25.41
N ARG A 231 11.46 -21.02 26.06
CA ARG A 231 10.41 -20.22 25.40
C ARG A 231 10.91 -18.86 24.93
N TRP A 232 11.73 -18.17 25.73
CA TRP A 232 12.35 -16.91 25.31
C TRP A 232 13.34 -17.12 24.17
N VAL A 233 14.16 -18.18 24.24
CA VAL A 233 15.07 -18.57 23.15
C VAL A 233 14.27 -18.87 21.87
N ALA A 234 13.20 -19.65 21.95
CA ALA A 234 12.36 -19.95 20.79
C ALA A 234 11.71 -18.70 20.17
N ARG A 235 11.19 -17.76 20.99
CA ARG A 235 10.65 -16.48 20.51
C ARG A 235 11.72 -15.65 19.80
N LEU A 236 12.92 -15.59 20.38
CA LEU A 236 14.06 -14.88 19.79
C LEU A 236 14.47 -15.53 18.46
N LEU A 237 14.64 -16.86 18.42
CA LEU A 237 14.99 -17.58 17.21
C LEU A 237 13.93 -17.44 16.11
N CYS A 238 12.65 -17.43 16.46
CA CYS A 238 11.55 -17.24 15.51
C CYS A 238 11.61 -15.88 14.79
N VAL A 239 12.24 -14.87 15.41
CA VAL A 239 12.48 -13.56 14.79
C VAL A 239 13.86 -13.50 14.11
N MET A 240 14.89 -14.01 14.80
CA MET A 240 16.28 -13.93 14.35
C MET A 240 16.56 -14.80 13.13
N ILE A 241 15.99 -16.00 13.05
CA ILE A 241 16.24 -16.92 11.92
C ILE A 241 15.75 -16.29 10.61
N PRO A 242 14.47 -15.85 10.46
CA PRO A 242 14.04 -15.15 9.26
C PRO A 242 14.88 -13.90 8.94
N PHE A 243 15.26 -13.14 9.97
CA PHE A 243 16.12 -11.95 9.80
C PHE A 243 17.48 -12.30 9.20
N LEU A 244 18.16 -13.32 9.73
CA LEU A 244 19.44 -13.80 9.21
C LEU A 244 19.32 -14.37 7.79
N PHE A 245 18.25 -15.13 7.52
CA PHE A 245 17.96 -15.61 6.16
C PHE A 245 17.81 -14.45 5.18
N VAL A 246 17.07 -13.41 5.54
CA VAL A 246 16.91 -12.22 4.69
C VAL A 246 18.26 -11.54 4.48
N ILE A 247 19.10 -11.38 5.50
CA ILE A 247 20.45 -10.80 5.35
C ILE A 247 21.29 -11.63 4.37
N TYR A 248 21.27 -12.95 4.52
CA TYR A 248 22.01 -13.86 3.64
C TYR A 248 21.57 -13.72 2.18
N TYR A 249 20.27 -13.79 1.90
CA TYR A 249 19.76 -13.60 0.52
C TYR A 249 19.96 -12.18 -0.01
N ASN A 250 19.95 -11.17 0.87
CA ASN A 250 20.16 -9.77 0.48
C ASN A 250 21.60 -9.52 0.02
N TYR A 251 22.58 -10.17 0.66
CA TYR A 251 24.00 -10.09 0.27
C TYR A 251 24.22 -10.55 -1.18
N ASP A 252 23.68 -11.70 -1.55
CA ASP A 252 23.82 -12.25 -2.90
C ASP A 252 23.16 -11.35 -3.96
N VAL A 253 22.00 -10.76 -3.64
CA VAL A 253 21.30 -9.83 -4.54
C VAL A 253 22.10 -8.54 -4.76
N HIS A 254 22.74 -7.98 -3.73
CA HIS A 254 23.51 -6.73 -3.89
C HIS A 254 24.83 -6.91 -4.62
N LEU A 255 25.41 -8.11 -4.61
CA LEU A 255 26.71 -8.37 -5.26
C LEU A 255 26.68 -8.03 -6.76
N SER A 256 25.55 -8.29 -7.42
CA SER A 256 25.32 -8.03 -8.84
C SER A 256 24.64 -6.68 -9.14
N LYS A 257 24.29 -5.89 -8.11
CA LYS A 257 23.51 -4.64 -8.27
C LYS A 257 24.18 -3.62 -9.19
N LYS A 258 25.53 -3.63 -9.25
CA LYS A 258 26.32 -2.83 -10.19
C LYS A 258 25.82 -2.98 -11.63
N TYR A 259 25.48 -4.21 -12.01
CA TYR A 259 25.06 -4.57 -13.36
C TYR A 259 23.56 -4.41 -13.60
N PHE A 260 22.75 -4.19 -12.56
CA PHE A 260 21.30 -4.08 -12.73
C PHE A 260 20.92 -2.91 -13.62
N GLY A 261 19.92 -3.15 -14.47
CA GLY A 261 19.31 -2.15 -15.31
C GLY A 261 19.20 -2.58 -16.76
N LYS A 262 18.80 -1.60 -17.57
CA LYS A 262 18.61 -1.75 -19.01
C LYS A 262 19.91 -1.42 -19.73
N TRP A 263 20.42 -2.37 -20.51
CA TRP A 263 21.64 -2.22 -21.31
C TRP A 263 21.29 -2.23 -22.79
N LYS A 264 21.70 -1.20 -23.52
CA LYS A 264 21.62 -1.15 -24.98
C LYS A 264 22.81 -1.87 -25.58
N VAL A 265 22.57 -2.75 -26.54
CA VAL A 265 23.61 -3.36 -27.38
C VAL A 265 23.94 -2.37 -28.49
N GLU A 266 25.08 -1.69 -28.40
CA GLU A 266 25.54 -0.72 -29.41
C GLU A 266 26.14 -1.43 -30.63
N LYS A 267 26.84 -2.53 -30.41
CA LYS A 267 27.42 -3.35 -31.46
C LYS A 267 27.31 -4.82 -31.11
N MET A 268 26.94 -5.64 -32.07
CA MET A 268 26.92 -7.10 -31.94
C MET A 268 27.66 -7.72 -33.13
N ILE A 269 28.59 -8.62 -32.85
CA ILE A 269 29.32 -9.42 -33.82
C ILE A 269 28.96 -10.87 -33.56
N ARG A 270 28.45 -11.56 -34.57
CA ARG A 270 28.13 -13.00 -34.53
C ARG A 270 28.96 -13.72 -35.59
N ASN A 271 29.72 -14.72 -35.16
CA ASN A 271 30.60 -15.52 -36.03
C ASN A 271 31.58 -14.69 -36.88
N GLY A 272 32.06 -13.57 -36.33
CA GLY A 272 32.98 -12.64 -36.99
C GLY A 272 32.30 -11.55 -37.85
N GLU A 273 31.00 -11.65 -38.09
CA GLU A 273 30.23 -10.68 -38.88
C GLU A 273 29.46 -9.71 -37.99
N ILE A 274 29.39 -8.44 -38.38
CA ILE A 274 28.61 -7.42 -37.66
C ILE A 274 27.13 -7.67 -37.94
N VAL A 275 26.33 -7.82 -36.88
CA VAL A 275 24.87 -7.96 -36.98
C VAL A 275 24.26 -6.59 -37.28
N ASP A 276 23.51 -6.51 -38.38
CA ASP A 276 22.89 -5.26 -38.84
C ASP A 276 21.87 -4.69 -37.83
N GLU A 277 21.68 -3.37 -37.86
CA GLU A 277 20.77 -2.68 -36.95
C GLU A 277 19.31 -3.13 -37.10
N GLN A 278 18.85 -3.54 -38.28
CA GLN A 278 17.46 -3.93 -38.53
C GLN A 278 17.22 -5.45 -38.47
N SER A 279 18.27 -6.25 -38.26
CA SER A 279 18.15 -7.73 -38.23
C SER A 279 17.18 -8.24 -37.17
N TRP A 280 16.94 -7.49 -36.08
CA TRP A 280 16.02 -7.87 -34.99
C TRP A 280 14.57 -8.10 -35.41
N VAL A 281 14.17 -7.61 -36.59
CA VAL A 281 12.81 -7.81 -37.12
C VAL A 281 12.58 -9.28 -37.52
N ASN A 282 13.60 -9.95 -38.04
CA ASN A 282 13.49 -11.31 -38.58
C ASN A 282 14.36 -12.33 -37.82
N ASP A 283 15.25 -11.86 -36.94
CA ASP A 283 16.18 -12.68 -36.17
C ASP A 283 16.00 -12.42 -34.67
N THR A 284 15.46 -13.40 -33.94
CA THR A 284 15.24 -13.32 -32.48
C THR A 284 16.54 -13.30 -31.67
N LEU A 285 17.65 -13.71 -32.28
CA LEU A 285 18.99 -13.69 -31.66
C LEU A 285 19.74 -12.38 -31.93
N ALA A 286 19.22 -11.48 -32.77
CA ALA A 286 19.78 -10.15 -32.99
C ALA A 286 19.40 -9.19 -31.85
N TRP A 287 19.92 -9.46 -30.65
CA TRP A 287 19.59 -8.73 -29.43
C TRP A 287 19.99 -7.25 -29.50
N LYS A 288 19.08 -6.36 -29.10
CA LYS A 288 19.31 -4.91 -29.03
C LYS A 288 19.25 -4.36 -27.61
N THR A 289 18.55 -5.06 -26.72
CA THR A 289 18.47 -4.69 -25.30
C THR A 289 18.70 -5.91 -24.43
N ILE A 290 19.49 -5.73 -23.36
CA ILE A 290 19.69 -6.72 -22.33
C ILE A 290 19.21 -6.13 -21.00
N TYR A 291 18.28 -6.80 -20.33
CA TYR A 291 17.88 -6.46 -18.98
C TYR A 291 18.63 -7.36 -18.01
N ILE A 292 19.37 -6.76 -17.09
CA ILE A 292 20.02 -7.46 -16.00
C ILE A 292 19.23 -7.12 -14.74
N GLU A 293 18.64 -8.14 -14.14
CA GLU A 293 17.70 -8.00 -13.04
C GLU A 293 18.22 -8.69 -11.78
N GLU A 294 17.55 -8.40 -10.68
CA GLU A 294 17.77 -9.05 -9.39
C GLU A 294 17.57 -10.57 -9.44
N ARG A 295 18.21 -11.26 -8.48
CA ARG A 295 18.14 -12.73 -8.32
C ARG A 295 18.64 -13.50 -9.54
N GLY A 296 19.68 -12.99 -10.20
CA GLY A 296 20.36 -13.69 -11.28
C GLY A 296 19.51 -13.81 -12.54
N LYS A 297 18.56 -12.90 -12.80
CA LYS A 297 17.69 -12.94 -13.98
C LYS A 297 18.24 -12.05 -15.09
N MET A 298 18.19 -12.55 -16.31
CA MET A 298 18.57 -11.79 -17.50
C MET A 298 17.59 -12.03 -18.64
N PHE A 299 17.28 -10.95 -19.36
CA PHE A 299 16.43 -11.00 -20.54
C PHE A 299 17.18 -10.41 -21.72
N PHE A 300 17.32 -11.20 -22.77
CA PHE A 300 17.95 -10.79 -24.03
C PHE A 300 16.85 -10.53 -25.05
N CYS A 301 16.73 -9.27 -25.47
CA CYS A 301 15.58 -8.79 -26.21
C CYS A 301 16.01 -8.26 -27.59
N PRO A 302 15.44 -8.78 -28.69
CA PRO A 302 15.72 -8.28 -30.03
C PRO A 302 15.08 -6.90 -30.27
N ASN A 303 13.86 -6.65 -29.78
CA ASN A 303 13.17 -5.38 -29.99
C ASN A 303 13.80 -4.25 -29.13
N PRO A 304 14.29 -3.14 -29.74
CA PRO A 304 14.91 -2.03 -29.00
C PRO A 304 13.90 -1.12 -28.29
N TYR A 305 12.62 -1.16 -28.67
CA TYR A 305 11.58 -0.23 -28.21
C TYR A 305 10.69 -0.82 -27.11
N LEU A 306 10.38 -2.12 -27.19
CA LEU A 306 9.43 -2.79 -26.29
C LEU A 306 9.95 -4.16 -25.85
N TYR A 307 9.72 -4.51 -24.58
CA TYR A 307 9.90 -5.89 -24.12
C TYR A 307 8.77 -6.77 -24.64
N VAL A 308 9.11 -7.85 -25.35
CA VAL A 308 8.16 -8.83 -25.87
C VAL A 308 8.63 -10.22 -25.47
N ASP A 309 7.90 -10.84 -24.55
CA ASP A 309 8.30 -12.10 -23.90
C ASP A 309 8.51 -13.24 -24.91
N SER A 310 7.62 -13.38 -25.90
CA SER A 310 7.63 -14.47 -26.88
C SER A 310 8.84 -14.50 -27.82
N ILE A 311 9.57 -13.40 -27.95
CA ILE A 311 10.77 -13.29 -28.80
C ILE A 311 12.03 -12.98 -27.99
N SER A 312 11.90 -12.88 -26.67
CA SER A 312 13.01 -12.60 -25.76
C SER A 312 13.51 -13.90 -25.16
N VAL A 313 14.82 -13.98 -24.91
CA VAL A 313 15.42 -15.16 -24.29
C VAL A 313 15.66 -14.88 -22.82
N PHE A 314 15.09 -15.72 -21.96
CA PHE A 314 15.34 -15.69 -20.52
C PHE A 314 16.55 -16.56 -20.18
N MET A 315 17.55 -15.96 -19.53
CA MET A 315 18.70 -16.68 -19.00
C MET A 315 18.89 -16.31 -17.54
N LYS A 316 19.56 -17.19 -16.80
CA LYS A 316 20.09 -16.80 -15.48
C LYS A 316 21.52 -16.32 -15.61
N TYR A 317 22.02 -15.62 -14.61
CA TYR A 317 23.44 -15.38 -14.47
C TYR A 317 23.90 -15.59 -13.03
N HIS A 318 25.18 -15.94 -12.90
CA HIS A 318 25.89 -15.97 -11.65
C HIS A 318 27.13 -15.07 -11.77
N TYR A 319 27.24 -14.12 -10.84
CA TYR A 319 28.34 -13.18 -10.78
C TYR A 319 29.22 -13.48 -9.57
N ASN A 320 30.50 -13.75 -9.81
CA ASN A 320 31.48 -13.92 -8.75
C ASN A 320 32.28 -12.63 -8.56
N GLY A 321 31.94 -11.87 -7.52
CA GLY A 321 32.56 -10.57 -7.22
C GLY A 321 34.06 -10.62 -6.93
N LYS A 322 34.65 -11.79 -6.59
CA LYS A 322 36.09 -11.92 -6.33
C LYS A 322 36.93 -11.93 -7.60
N ASN A 323 36.44 -12.59 -8.65
CA ASN A 323 37.17 -12.77 -9.91
C ASN A 323 36.60 -11.90 -11.04
N GLN A 324 35.54 -11.13 -10.78
CA GLN A 324 34.75 -10.43 -11.80
C GLN A 324 34.23 -11.36 -12.90
N GLU A 325 34.08 -12.65 -12.59
CA GLU A 325 33.57 -13.64 -13.52
C GLU A 325 32.06 -13.54 -13.60
N PHE A 326 31.56 -13.40 -14.83
CA PHE A 326 30.15 -13.35 -15.14
C PHE A 326 29.82 -14.60 -15.95
N THR A 327 28.90 -15.42 -15.45
CA THR A 327 28.47 -16.65 -16.12
C THR A 327 26.99 -16.56 -16.41
N VAL A 328 26.60 -16.87 -17.64
CA VAL A 328 25.21 -16.88 -18.07
C VAL A 328 24.77 -18.33 -18.22
N ILE A 329 23.55 -18.65 -17.80
CA ILE A 329 23.00 -19.99 -17.77
C ILE A 329 21.75 -19.99 -18.64
N SER A 330 21.84 -20.67 -19.78
CA SER A 330 20.75 -20.79 -20.76
C SER A 330 19.94 -22.07 -20.52
N TYR A 331 18.62 -21.94 -20.53
CA TYR A 331 17.68 -23.07 -20.39
C TYR A 331 17.02 -23.45 -21.73
N GLU A 332 17.34 -22.74 -22.81
CA GLU A 332 16.69 -22.87 -24.13
C GLU A 332 16.82 -24.27 -24.73
N ASN A 333 18.03 -24.85 -24.72
CA ASN A 333 18.30 -26.14 -25.36
C ASN A 333 17.79 -27.32 -24.52
N ASN A 334 17.99 -27.26 -23.21
CA ASN A 334 17.59 -28.31 -22.30
C ASN A 334 17.30 -27.74 -20.90
N PRO A 335 16.03 -27.60 -20.51
CA PRO A 335 15.65 -27.08 -19.20
C PRO A 335 16.19 -27.89 -18.01
N ASN A 336 16.41 -29.20 -18.21
CA ASN A 336 16.91 -30.11 -17.16
C ASN A 336 18.44 -30.11 -17.06
N LYS A 337 19.14 -29.65 -18.10
CA LYS A 337 20.59 -29.56 -18.15
C LYS A 337 21.00 -28.27 -18.88
N PRO A 338 20.90 -27.11 -18.20
CA PRO A 338 21.12 -25.83 -18.83
C PRO A 338 22.60 -25.63 -19.22
N ASP A 339 22.82 -24.90 -20.31
CA ASP A 339 24.15 -24.57 -20.79
C ASP A 339 24.74 -23.42 -19.97
N THR A 340 25.92 -23.65 -19.38
CA THR A 340 26.64 -22.62 -18.65
C THR A 340 27.67 -21.97 -19.56
N ILE A 341 27.52 -20.67 -19.77
CA ILE A 341 28.24 -19.87 -20.76
C ILE A 341 29.09 -18.86 -20.00
N PRO A 342 30.43 -19.01 -20.00
CA PRO A 342 31.30 -17.99 -19.45
C PRO A 342 31.21 -16.73 -20.31
N VAL A 343 31.03 -15.58 -19.66
CA VAL A 343 31.04 -14.27 -20.30
C VAL A 343 32.29 -13.54 -19.85
N LEU A 344 33.18 -13.29 -20.80
CA LEU A 344 34.34 -12.43 -20.56
C LEU A 344 33.86 -10.98 -20.62
N ILE A 345 33.92 -10.30 -19.48
CA ILE A 345 33.59 -8.88 -19.37
C ILE A 345 34.89 -8.08 -19.38
N ASN A 346 35.15 -7.37 -20.47
CA ASN A 346 36.14 -6.29 -20.47
C ASN A 346 35.40 -4.99 -20.14
N SER A 347 35.50 -4.51 -18.91
CA SER A 347 34.85 -3.25 -18.51
C SER A 347 35.65 -2.06 -19.02
N ILE A 348 35.01 -1.18 -19.78
CA ILE A 348 35.59 0.12 -20.15
C ILE A 348 35.13 1.22 -19.16
N ASP A 349 34.03 1.03 -18.42
CA ASP A 349 33.54 1.89 -17.33
C ASP A 349 32.34 1.21 -16.62
N ASP A 350 31.83 1.75 -15.52
CA ASP A 350 30.58 1.29 -14.86
C ASP A 350 29.32 1.42 -15.75
N LYS A 351 29.45 2.15 -16.87
CA LYS A 351 28.38 2.42 -17.85
C LYS A 351 28.56 1.67 -19.17
N SER A 352 29.67 0.95 -19.35
CA SER A 352 29.96 0.24 -20.60
C SER A 352 30.66 -1.09 -20.38
N MET A 353 30.23 -2.12 -21.09
CA MET A 353 30.80 -3.46 -20.99
C MET A 353 31.00 -4.06 -22.38
N GLN A 354 32.12 -4.75 -22.57
CA GLN A 354 32.30 -5.61 -23.74
C GLN A 354 32.18 -7.06 -23.31
N TRP A 355 31.28 -7.79 -23.95
CA TRP A 355 31.00 -9.18 -23.65
C TRP A 355 31.50 -10.06 -24.78
N LYS A 356 32.13 -11.18 -24.42
CA LYS A 356 32.41 -12.29 -25.34
C LYS A 356 31.86 -13.58 -24.76
N MET A 357 31.08 -14.31 -25.56
CA MET A 357 30.43 -15.55 -25.14
C MET A 357 30.21 -16.49 -26.34
N ILE A 358 29.97 -17.77 -26.04
CA ILE A 358 29.58 -18.76 -27.06
C ILE A 358 28.16 -19.24 -26.72
N PHE A 359 27.22 -19.02 -27.64
CA PHE A 359 25.81 -19.38 -27.48
C PHE A 359 25.37 -20.22 -28.67
N ASN A 360 24.80 -21.42 -28.45
CA ASN A 360 24.34 -22.31 -29.51
C ASN A 360 25.38 -22.59 -30.63
N LYS A 361 26.67 -22.67 -30.25
CA LYS A 361 27.84 -22.81 -31.15
C LYS A 361 28.24 -21.54 -31.92
N ASP A 362 27.49 -20.45 -31.77
CA ASP A 362 27.87 -19.16 -32.32
C ASP A 362 28.79 -18.40 -31.37
N THR A 363 29.83 -17.78 -31.91
CA THR A 363 30.68 -16.84 -31.17
C THR A 363 30.03 -15.47 -31.20
N LEU A 364 29.71 -14.91 -30.03
CA LEU A 364 29.09 -13.61 -29.88
C LEU A 364 30.04 -12.64 -29.18
N GLN A 365 30.17 -11.44 -29.75
CA GLN A 365 30.78 -10.29 -29.11
C GLN A 365 29.82 -9.12 -29.11
N MET A 366 29.61 -8.50 -27.95
CA MET A 366 28.65 -7.39 -27.78
C MET A 366 29.28 -6.23 -27.03
N ASP A 367 29.08 -5.03 -27.54
CA ASP A 367 29.38 -3.78 -26.84
C ASP A 367 28.07 -3.25 -26.22
N LEU A 368 28.05 -3.14 -24.89
CA LEU A 368 26.88 -2.79 -24.09
C LEU A 368 27.04 -1.43 -23.44
N LYS A 369 25.98 -0.63 -23.44
CA LYS A 369 25.90 0.66 -22.76
C LYS A 369 24.69 0.72 -21.83
N LYS A 370 24.92 1.10 -20.58
CA LYS A 370 23.86 1.23 -19.59
C LYS A 370 22.98 2.44 -19.92
N LEU A 371 21.67 2.23 -19.97
CA LEU A 371 20.70 3.31 -20.06
C LEU A 371 20.42 3.80 -18.64
N ASN A 372 20.74 5.06 -18.35
CA ASN A 372 20.39 5.67 -17.08
C ASN A 372 18.88 5.93 -17.09
N HIS A 373 18.19 5.47 -16.06
CA HIS A 373 16.86 5.95 -15.70
C HIS A 373 16.98 7.03 -14.62
#